data_AF-A0A1U9X710-F1
#
_entry.id   AF-A0A1U9X710-F1
#
_cell.length_a   1.000
_cell.length_b   1.000
_cell.length_c   1.000
_cell.angle_alpha   90.00
_cell.angle_beta   90.00
_cell.angle_gamma   90.00
#
_symmetry.space_group_name_H-M   'P 1'
#
loop_
_entity.id
_entity.type
_entity.pdbx_description
1 polymer ?
#
loop_
_entity_poly.entity_id
_entity_poly.type
_entity_poly.pdbx_seq_one_letter_code
_entity_poly.pdbx_strand_id
1 'polypeptide(L)'
;GSSGCTFDMEGFISNSNYVAKKTILVLFINDRLVECSALKRAIEIVYAATLPKASKPFVYMSINLPREHVDINIHPTKKEVSLLNQEIIIEMIQSEVELKLRNTNDTRTFQEQKVEYIQSTLTSFKNDPPASPKPSGQKAQKV
;
A
#
# COMPACT_ATOMS: atom_id res chain seq x y z
N GLY A 1 -5.95 -17.96 27.95
CA GLY A 1 -5.98 -16.59 28.50
C GLY A 1 -4.84 -15.85 27.87
N SER A 2 -5.11 -15.10 26.82
CA SER A 2 -4.09 -14.35 26.10
C SER A 2 -4.06 -12.96 26.70
N SER A 3 -3.05 -12.68 27.53
CA SER A 3 -2.71 -11.33 27.96
C SER A 3 -2.29 -10.55 26.73
N GLY A 4 -3.25 -10.08 25.94
CA GLY A 4 -2.98 -9.34 24.71
C GLY A 4 -2.30 -8.02 25.06
N CYS A 5 -1.14 -7.76 24.48
CA CYS A 5 -0.54 -6.44 24.58
C CYS A 5 -1.39 -5.47 23.76
N THR A 6 -2.12 -4.58 24.42
CA THR A 6 -2.91 -3.54 23.76
C THR A 6 -2.01 -2.32 23.60
N PHE A 7 -1.94 -1.76 22.39
CA PHE A 7 -1.09 -0.61 22.09
C PHE A 7 -1.73 0.29 21.05
N ASP A 8 -1.38 1.58 21.10
CA ASP A 8 -1.81 2.54 20.09
C ASP A 8 -0.77 2.61 18.99
N MET A 9 -1.23 2.67 17.74
CA MET A 9 -0.36 2.78 16.57
C MET A 9 -0.94 3.76 15.57
N GLU A 10 -0.09 4.67 15.11
CA GLU A 10 -0.38 5.61 14.03
C GLU A 10 0.69 5.47 12.95
N GLY A 11 0.33 5.68 11.69
CA GLY A 11 1.29 5.50 10.63
C GLY A 11 0.82 5.87 9.24
N PHE A 12 1.77 5.90 8.32
CA PHE A 12 1.55 6.10 6.90
C PHE A 12 2.25 4.99 6.12
N ILE A 13 1.54 4.45 5.14
CA ILE A 13 2.04 3.38 4.28
C ILE A 13 1.89 3.80 2.82
N SER A 14 2.89 3.49 2.00
CA SER A 14 2.86 3.82 0.58
C SER A 14 1.82 2.98 -0.19
N ASN A 15 1.15 3.59 -1.17
CA ASN A 15 0.18 2.90 -2.02
C ASN A 15 0.86 2.11 -3.16
N SER A 16 0.04 1.47 -4.01
CA SER A 16 0.51 0.62 -5.12
C SER A 16 1.19 1.35 -6.29
N ASN A 17 1.16 2.69 -6.32
CA ASN A 17 1.86 3.48 -7.33
C ASN A 17 3.27 3.88 -6.86
N TYR A 18 3.63 3.63 -5.61
CA TYR A 18 4.94 3.96 -5.08
C TYR A 18 6.01 3.01 -5.63
N VAL A 19 7.09 3.58 -6.17
CA VAL A 19 8.22 2.83 -6.74
C VAL A 19 9.49 3.26 -6.04
N ALA A 20 10.18 2.31 -5.43
CA ALA A 20 11.47 2.53 -4.78
C ALA A 20 12.41 1.34 -5.00
N LYS A 21 13.72 1.60 -4.89
CA LYS A 21 14.76 0.56 -4.99
C LYS A 21 14.88 -0.28 -3.71
N LYS A 22 14.49 0.28 -2.57
CA LYS A 22 14.60 -0.36 -1.25
C LYS A 22 13.44 0.02 -0.36
N THR A 23 13.07 -0.89 0.52
CA THR A 23 12.09 -0.64 1.58
C THR A 23 12.68 0.28 2.63
N ILE A 24 11.90 1.29 3.00
CA ILE A 24 12.23 2.23 4.07
C ILE A 24 11.17 2.06 5.15
N LEU A 25 11.62 1.74 6.36
CA LEU A 25 10.80 1.69 7.56
C LEU A 25 11.33 2.74 8.52
N VAL A 26 10.50 3.70 8.88
CA VAL A 26 10.74 4.65 9.95
C VAL A 26 9.82 4.25 11.10
N LEU A 27 10.38 3.70 12.16
CA LEU A 27 9.64 3.18 13.30
C LEU A 27 9.97 3.98 14.55
N PHE A 28 8.94 4.56 15.16
CA PHE A 28 9.01 5.15 16.49
C PHE A 28 8.30 4.25 17.49
N ILE A 29 8.95 3.99 18.62
CA ILE A 29 8.34 3.34 19.78
C ILE A 29 8.55 4.26 20.97
N ASN A 30 7.47 4.73 21.59
CA ASN A 30 7.50 5.67 22.71
C ASN A 30 8.46 6.86 22.44
N ASP A 31 8.25 7.51 21.28
CA ASP A 31 9.01 8.66 20.79
C ASP A 31 10.51 8.41 20.49
N ARG A 32 10.93 7.16 20.40
CA ARG A 32 12.30 6.79 20.03
C ARG A 32 12.35 6.14 18.66
N LEU A 33 13.28 6.58 17.83
CA LEU A 33 13.59 5.90 16.57
C LEU A 33 14.20 4.52 16.88
N VAL A 34 13.53 3.46 16.44
CA VAL A 34 13.94 2.07 16.65
C VAL A 34 14.16 1.39 15.31
N GLU A 35 15.25 0.65 15.19
CA GLU A 35 15.50 -0.23 14.05
C GLU A 35 14.92 -1.61 14.35
N CYS A 36 14.02 -2.09 13.50
CA CYS A 36 13.44 -3.44 13.62
C CYS A 36 13.46 -4.16 12.27
N SER A 37 14.49 -4.99 12.06
CA SER A 37 14.67 -5.76 10.82
C SER A 37 13.58 -6.82 10.62
N ALA A 38 13.11 -7.43 11.71
CA ALA A 38 12.03 -8.41 11.67
C ALA A 38 10.71 -7.78 11.19
N LEU A 39 10.32 -6.63 11.75
CA LEU A 39 9.13 -5.90 11.32
C LEU A 39 9.24 -5.45 9.86
N LYS A 40 10.41 -4.92 9.48
CA LYS A 40 10.68 -4.53 8.09
C LYS A 40 10.44 -5.69 7.13
N ARG A 41 10.98 -6.87 7.44
CA ARG A 41 10.81 -8.08 6.61
C ARG A 41 9.36 -8.53 6.56
N ALA A 42 8.64 -8.50 7.69
CA ALA A 42 7.22 -8.86 7.75
C ALA A 42 6.38 -7.98 6.81
N ILE A 43 6.62 -6.66 6.83
CA ILE A 43 5.96 -5.70 5.94
C ILE A 43 6.30 -5.95 4.47
N GLU A 44 7.56 -6.23 4.15
CA GLU A 44 7.96 -6.57 2.77
C GLU A 44 7.21 -7.80 2.24
N ILE A 45 7.02 -8.82 3.09
CA ILE A 45 6.27 -10.03 2.73
C ILE A 45 4.81 -9.69 2.43
N VAL A 46 4.15 -8.90 3.29
CA VAL A 46 2.76 -8.48 3.07
C VAL A 46 2.63 -7.70 1.77
N TYR A 47 3.49 -6.71 1.54
CA TYR A 47 3.48 -5.90 0.32
C TYR A 47 3.77 -6.73 -0.93
N ALA A 48 4.69 -7.68 -0.88
CA ALA A 48 4.96 -8.57 -2.02
C ALA A 48 3.74 -9.46 -2.33
N ALA A 49 2.99 -9.90 -1.31
CA ALA A 49 1.81 -10.74 -1.46
C ALA A 49 0.59 -9.95 -1.97
N THR A 50 0.36 -8.72 -1.48
CA THR A 50 -0.81 -7.91 -1.89
C THR A 50 -0.54 -7.03 -3.11
N LEU A 51 0.67 -6.48 -3.24
CA LEU A 51 1.05 -5.50 -4.27
C LEU A 51 2.41 -5.85 -4.91
N PRO A 52 2.50 -6.89 -5.76
CA PRO A 52 3.77 -7.34 -6.34
C PRO A 52 4.56 -6.24 -7.08
N LYS A 53 3.87 -5.28 -7.70
CA LYS A 53 4.47 -4.14 -8.41
C LYS A 53 5.05 -3.07 -7.49
N ALA A 54 4.65 -3.04 -6.22
CA ALA A 54 5.08 -2.07 -5.21
C ALA A 54 5.68 -2.77 -3.97
N SER A 55 6.49 -3.81 -4.20
CA SER A 55 7.07 -4.67 -3.15
C SER A 55 8.14 -3.99 -2.27
N LYS A 56 8.50 -2.74 -2.58
CA LYS A 56 9.47 -1.93 -1.82
C LYS A 56 8.77 -0.70 -1.25
N PRO A 57 8.02 -0.85 -0.14
CA PRO A 57 7.22 0.24 0.40
C PRO A 57 8.05 1.26 1.16
N PHE A 58 7.45 2.45 1.32
CA PHE A 58 7.81 3.38 2.38
C PHE A 58 6.78 3.24 3.49
N VAL A 59 7.25 3.06 4.72
CA VAL A 59 6.41 2.93 5.91
C VAL A 59 6.92 3.84 7.01
N TYR A 60 6.02 4.63 7.58
CA TYR A 60 6.18 5.33 8.83
C TYR A 60 5.20 4.77 9.84
N MET A 61 5.68 4.44 11.04
CA MET A 61 4.83 4.03 12.16
C MET A 61 5.35 4.62 13.45
N SER A 62 4.43 5.11 14.28
CA SER A 62 4.64 5.51 15.65
C SER A 62 3.77 4.64 16.54
N ILE A 63 4.39 3.97 17.50
CA ILE A 63 3.74 3.02 18.39
C ILE A 63 3.91 3.49 19.83
N ASN A 64 2.81 3.57 20.55
CA ASN A 64 2.79 3.86 21.97
C ASN A 64 2.50 2.56 22.74
N LEU A 65 3.53 2.05 23.42
CA LEU A 65 3.49 0.80 24.16
C LEU A 65 3.59 1.06 25.67
N PRO A 66 2.81 0.36 26.51
CA PRO A 66 2.98 0.40 27.96
C PRO A 66 4.43 0.05 28.34
N ARG A 67 4.98 0.73 29.35
CA ARG A 67 6.36 0.51 29.82
C ARG A 67 6.63 -0.93 30.25
N GLU A 68 5.60 -1.65 30.65
CA GLU A 68 5.65 -3.08 31.04
C GLU A 68 6.00 -4.00 29.87
N HIS A 69 5.79 -3.55 28.63
CA HIS A 69 6.07 -4.31 27.41
C HIS A 69 7.33 -3.85 26.66
N VAL A 70 8.03 -2.83 27.18
CA VAL A 70 9.23 -2.27 26.56
C VAL A 70 10.33 -2.13 27.61
N ASP A 71 11.38 -2.94 27.51
CA ASP A 71 12.60 -2.71 28.28
C ASP A 71 13.44 -1.67 27.55
N ILE A 72 13.24 -0.43 27.97
CA ILE A 72 13.95 0.74 27.47
C ILE A 72 15.30 0.82 28.21
N ASN A 73 16.18 -0.16 27.97
CA ASN A 73 17.54 -0.16 28.52
C ASN A 73 18.45 0.73 27.64
N ILE A 74 18.24 2.04 27.71
CA ILE A 74 18.94 3.03 26.88
C ILE A 74 20.34 3.27 27.43
N HIS A 75 21.34 2.69 26.77
CA HIS A 75 22.67 3.29 26.79
C HIS A 75 22.73 4.38 25.72
N PRO A 76 23.32 5.57 25.98
CA PRO A 76 23.35 6.68 25.02
C PRO A 76 23.96 6.35 23.64
N THR A 77 24.65 5.22 23.52
CA THR A 77 25.35 4.76 22.31
C THR A 77 24.72 3.54 21.64
N LYS A 78 23.66 2.92 22.20
CA LYS A 78 22.96 1.78 21.57
C LYS A 78 21.52 2.15 21.25
N LYS A 79 21.22 2.23 19.95
CA LYS A 79 19.88 2.52 19.38
C LYS A 79 18.99 1.27 19.31
N GLU A 80 19.09 0.37 20.27
CA GLU A 80 18.35 -0.90 20.26
C GLU A 80 17.41 -0.91 21.46
N VAL A 81 16.11 -1.02 21.18
CA VAL A 81 15.06 -1.20 22.17
C VAL A 81 14.72 -2.69 22.17
N SER A 82 14.79 -3.34 23.33
CA SER A 82 14.35 -4.72 23.47
C SER A 82 12.85 -4.73 23.76
N LEU A 83 12.07 -5.21 22.78
CA LEU A 83 10.63 -5.40 22.93
C LEU A 83 10.39 -6.77 23.57
N LEU A 84 9.80 -6.82 24.77
CA LEU A 84 9.53 -8.10 25.44
C LEU A 84 8.59 -9.00 24.62
N ASN A 85 7.64 -8.40 23.91
CA ASN A 85 6.62 -9.10 23.12
C ASN A 85 6.77 -8.81 21.61
N GLN A 86 8.01 -8.75 21.14
CA GLN A 86 8.32 -8.33 19.76
C GLN A 86 7.54 -9.12 18.71
N GLU A 87 7.46 -10.45 18.83
CA GLU A 87 6.79 -11.32 17.85
C GLU A 87 5.30 -11.00 17.76
N ILE A 88 4.61 -10.93 18.90
CA ILE A 88 3.17 -10.64 18.99
C ILE A 88 2.88 -9.25 18.41
N ILE A 89 3.71 -8.26 18.74
CA ILE A 89 3.57 -6.90 18.22
C ILE A 89 3.73 -6.89 16.69
N ILE A 90 4.74 -7.59 16.16
CA ILE A 90 4.96 -7.69 14.71
C ILE A 90 3.78 -8.35 14.02
N GLU A 91 3.25 -9.46 14.54
CA GLU A 91 2.10 -10.17 13.97
C GLU A 91 0.85 -9.28 13.92
N MET A 92 0.59 -8.50 14.98
CA MET A 92 -0.52 -7.56 15.01
C MET A 92 -0.36 -6.45 13.98
N ILE A 93 0.82 -5.83 13.90
CA ILE A 93 1.10 -4.78 12.91
C ILE A 93 0.98 -5.34 11.49
N GLN A 94 1.54 -6.53 11.25
CA GLN A 94 1.48 -7.19 9.95
C GLN A 94 0.03 -7.41 9.51
N SER A 95 -0.80 -7.93 10.40
CA SER A 95 -2.22 -8.20 10.15
C SER A 95 -3.00 -6.92 9.82
N GLU A 96 -2.75 -5.84 10.55
CA GLU A 96 -3.41 -4.55 10.34
C GLU A 96 -2.99 -3.90 9.00
N VAL A 97 -1.69 -3.94 8.67
CA VAL A 97 -1.17 -3.45 7.39
C VAL A 97 -1.77 -4.24 6.22
N GLU A 98 -1.84 -5.57 6.34
CA GLU A 98 -2.43 -6.42 5.32
C GLU A 98 -3.91 -6.09 5.09
N LEU A 99 -4.69 -5.96 6.16
CA LEU A 99 -6.10 -5.58 6.12
C LEU A 99 -6.27 -4.22 5.43
N LYS A 100 -5.46 -3.23 5.79
CA LYS A 100 -5.52 -1.88 5.20
C LYS A 100 -5.20 -1.89 3.70
N LEU A 101 -4.20 -2.66 3.29
CA LEU A 101 -3.81 -2.78 1.88
C LEU A 101 -4.90 -3.47 1.06
N ARG A 102 -5.49 -4.56 1.57
CA ARG A 102 -6.59 -5.27 0.92
C ARG A 102 -7.80 -4.35 0.70
N ASN A 103 -8.25 -3.66 1.75
CA ASN A 103 -9.39 -2.73 1.67
C ASN A 103 -9.16 -1.58 0.67
N THR A 104 -7.93 -1.06 0.61
CA THR A 104 -7.56 0.00 -0.35
C THR A 104 -7.57 -0.52 -1.79
N ASN A 105 -7.15 -1.77 -2.00
CA ASN A 105 -7.11 -2.40 -3.32
C ASN A 105 -8.52 -2.76 -3.83
N ASP A 106 -9.39 -3.22 -2.94
CA ASP A 106 -10.80 -3.51 -3.25
C ASP A 106 -11.55 -2.24 -3.70
N THR A 107 -11.32 -1.12 -2.99
CA THR A 107 -11.91 0.18 -3.36
C THR A 107 -11.48 0.65 -4.74
N ARG A 108 -10.23 0.37 -5.16
CA ARG A 108 -9.71 0.74 -6.48
C ARG A 108 -10.26 -0.13 -7.60
N THR A 109 -10.56 -1.40 -7.31
CA THR A 109 -11.15 -2.33 -8.28
C THR A 109 -12.58 -1.93 -8.68
N PHE A 110 -13.29 -1.18 -7.83
CA PHE A 110 -14.65 -0.69 -8.10
C PHE A 110 -14.75 0.65 -8.85
N GLN A 111 -13.64 1.38 -9.04
CA GLN A 111 -13.62 2.66 -9.75
C GLN A 111 -13.18 2.47 -11.21
N GLU A 112 -13.88 1.62 -11.96
CA GLU A 112 -13.76 1.63 -13.42
C GLU A 112 -14.54 2.83 -13.95
N GLN A 113 -13.84 3.93 -14.23
CA GLN A 113 -14.44 5.11 -14.82
C GLN A 113 -14.98 4.76 -16.21
N LYS A 114 -16.29 4.58 -16.31
CA LYS A 114 -17.02 4.56 -17.57
C LYS A 114 -16.75 5.90 -18.29
N VAL A 115 -15.93 5.87 -19.32
CA VAL A 115 -15.71 7.02 -20.20
C VAL A 115 -17.01 7.26 -20.97
N GLU A 116 -17.79 8.25 -20.54
CA GLU A 116 -18.94 8.73 -21.32
C GLU A 116 -18.42 9.59 -22.46
N TYR A 117 -18.52 9.06 -23.67
CA TYR A 117 -18.29 9.81 -24.90
C TYR A 117 -19.34 10.91 -25.01
N ILE A 118 -18.91 12.17 -24.92
CA ILE A 118 -19.75 13.33 -25.23
C ILE A 118 -19.96 13.33 -26.76
N GLN A 119 -21.13 12.87 -27.22
CA GLN A 119 -21.60 13.18 -28.57
C GLN A 119 -22.12 14.61 -28.57
N SER A 120 -21.29 15.56 -29.00
CA SER A 120 -21.70 16.93 -29.26
C SER A 120 -22.66 16.96 -30.45
N THR A 121 -23.91 17.29 -30.16
CA THR A 121 -24.99 17.60 -31.10
C THR A 121 -24.72 18.94 -31.77
N LEU A 122 -24.65 18.96 -33.11
CA LEU A 122 -24.91 20.15 -33.92
C LEU A 122 -26.08 19.84 -34.86
N THR A 123 -27.06 20.74 -34.79
CA THR A 123 -28.41 20.65 -35.35
C THR A 123 -28.48 20.90 -36.86
N SER A 124 -29.18 19.99 -37.55
CA SER A 124 -30.14 20.13 -38.68
C SER A 124 -29.82 21.06 -39.86
N PHE A 125 -29.78 20.51 -41.09
CA PHE A 125 -30.64 20.92 -42.23
C PHE A 125 -30.53 19.94 -43.42
N LYS A 126 -31.72 19.51 -43.91
CA LYS A 126 -32.11 18.98 -45.24
C LYS A 126 -31.94 17.49 -45.60
N ASN A 127 -33.09 16.95 -46.05
CA ASN A 127 -33.38 15.64 -46.62
C ASN A 127 -32.75 15.42 -48.02
N ASP A 128 -32.17 14.25 -48.28
CA ASP A 128 -32.56 13.23 -49.29
C ASP A 128 -31.50 12.09 -49.39
N PRO A 129 -31.82 10.88 -49.90
CA PRO A 129 -31.04 9.62 -49.72
C PRO A 129 -30.18 9.25 -50.96
N PRO A 130 -29.69 7.99 -51.12
CA PRO A 130 -28.70 7.21 -50.34
C PRO A 130 -27.45 6.83 -51.19
N ALA A 131 -26.31 6.51 -50.59
CA ALA A 131 -25.26 5.72 -51.27
C ALA A 131 -24.26 5.09 -50.29
N SER A 132 -24.16 3.77 -50.30
CA SER A 132 -23.03 3.00 -49.77
C SER A 132 -21.83 3.09 -50.72
N PRO A 133 -20.58 3.08 -50.22
CA PRO A 133 -19.71 1.95 -50.53
C PRO A 133 -18.67 1.57 -49.44
N LYS A 134 -18.18 0.32 -49.53
CA LYS A 134 -17.01 -0.26 -48.81
C LYS A 134 -15.69 0.47 -49.17
N PRO A 135 -14.60 0.34 -48.39
CA PRO A 135 -13.47 -0.53 -48.79
C PRO A 135 -12.79 -1.26 -47.59
N SER A 136 -12.38 -2.53 -47.73
CA SER A 136 -11.09 -3.01 -48.28
C SER A 136 -9.87 -2.66 -47.42
N GLY A 137 -9.24 -3.69 -46.84
CA GLY A 137 -8.16 -3.56 -45.86
C GLY A 137 -6.77 -3.34 -46.45
N GLN A 138 -5.76 -3.27 -45.56
CA GLN A 138 -4.37 -3.60 -45.87
C GLN A 138 -3.52 -3.89 -44.62
N LYS A 139 -2.98 -5.11 -44.64
CA LYS A 139 -1.80 -5.76 -44.04
C LYS A 139 -1.02 -5.12 -42.87
N ALA A 140 -0.75 -5.99 -41.89
CA ALA A 140 0.38 -5.93 -40.96
C ALA A 140 1.72 -6.21 -41.66
N GLN A 141 2.79 -5.60 -41.16
CA GLN A 141 4.17 -5.96 -41.49
C GLN A 141 5.03 -6.01 -40.22
N LYS A 142 5.81 -7.09 -40.13
CA LYS A 142 6.74 -7.46 -39.07
C LYS A 142 8.16 -7.03 -39.45
N VAL A 143 8.95 -6.66 -38.45
CA VAL A 143 10.35 -7.08 -38.29
C VAL A 143 10.56 -7.42 -36.82
#